data_AF-A0AAJ0D770-F1
#
_entry.id   AF-A0AAJ0D770-F1
#
_cell.length_a   1.000
_cell.length_b   1.000
_cell.length_c   1.000
_cell.angle_alpha   90.00
_cell.angle_beta   90.00
_cell.angle_gamma   90.00
#
_symmetry.space_group_name_H-M   'P 1'
#
loop_
_entity.id
_entity.type
_entity.pdbx_description
1 polymer ?
#
loop_
_entity_poly.entity_id
_entity_poly.type
_entity_poly.pdbx_seq_one_letter_code
_entity_poly.pdbx_strand_id
1 'polypeptide(L)'
;MSILPVANSPAPTPNGTPAGGTPEKPVRPKKKGRSFAQIHAKPLPVDIHPLPAFHPTNPISLLRIAYTWISHILYQPTSHPGEPYIGYFSPETRSVHVTDPKHVRALWEMGFFGKGTLSRSEPSWLEREKARIMTEMRGHGGRKAAEDATNARREERRLFKLERARAERERTERQRLVERGELQPDESGGVEDIVVEPESKAEGEDSFVSDEQEVIESQPLLEANHVEPKRVDEVLEIEDFPEPQVDNQEHLQLTLEEAFFLSYGLGVLTILPPRATDSPPMSPKSLPKDYSNNDVLQLFCQHSSFPPSPTPSIAPDDQFLLNYVVYHHFRSLGWVVRPGMKFGCDYILYNRGPVFSHAEFAVMIVPAYSHRYWNSPGGRGQRRVAEQKDWWWLHCVNRVQSQVKKTLVLCYVEVPSPFEVNLEQGIGQTLACYRKQFPNFYG
;
A
#
# COMPACT_ATOMS: atom_id res chain seq x y z
N MET A 1 -87.28 26.18 3.14
CA MET A 1 -86.64 27.30 2.41
C MET A 1 -85.37 26.72 1.78
N SER A 2 -85.33 26.33 0.50
CA SER A 2 -85.31 27.23 -0.68
C SER A 2 -83.98 28.03 -0.66
N ILE A 3 -83.03 28.01 -1.62
CA ILE A 3 -83.04 27.89 -3.09
C ILE A 3 -81.57 27.77 -3.60
N LEU A 4 -81.37 27.18 -4.80
CA LEU A 4 -80.15 27.10 -5.66
C LEU A 4 -79.57 28.48 -6.08
N PRO A 5 -78.38 28.61 -6.74
CA PRO A 5 -78.19 28.44 -8.21
C PRO A 5 -76.83 27.78 -8.60
N VAL A 6 -76.67 26.98 -9.68
CA VAL A 6 -76.64 27.22 -11.15
C VAL A 6 -75.34 27.86 -11.70
N ALA A 7 -74.80 27.21 -12.75
CA ALA A 7 -73.53 27.39 -13.45
C ALA A 7 -73.55 28.40 -14.63
N ASN A 8 -72.37 28.87 -15.06
CA ASN A 8 -72.02 29.07 -16.49
C ASN A 8 -70.53 29.43 -16.75
N SER A 9 -69.87 28.65 -17.63
CA SER A 9 -68.95 28.94 -18.77
C SER A 9 -67.82 30.00 -18.65
N PRO A 10 -66.61 29.81 -19.27
CA PRO A 10 -66.44 29.74 -20.75
C PRO A 10 -65.35 28.79 -21.31
N ALA A 11 -65.33 28.66 -22.64
CA ALA A 11 -64.34 28.00 -23.51
C ALA A 11 -63.59 29.06 -24.39
N PRO A 12 -62.72 28.75 -25.39
CA PRO A 12 -61.69 27.71 -25.59
C PRO A 12 -60.30 28.29 -26.01
N THR A 13 -59.23 27.48 -26.10
CA THR A 13 -58.00 27.78 -26.86
C THR A 13 -57.46 26.54 -27.61
N PRO A 14 -56.69 26.71 -28.71
CA PRO A 14 -56.64 25.77 -29.83
C PRO A 14 -55.44 24.81 -29.86
N ASN A 15 -55.58 23.80 -30.74
CA ASN A 15 -54.66 22.72 -31.10
C ASN A 15 -53.18 23.11 -31.34
N GLY A 16 -52.27 22.20 -30.95
CA GLY A 16 -50.87 22.14 -31.38
C GLY A 16 -50.31 20.70 -31.35
N THR A 17 -49.75 20.29 -32.49
CA THR A 17 -49.24 18.99 -32.98
C THR A 17 -48.08 18.36 -32.16
N PRO A 18 -47.86 17.02 -32.17
CA PRO A 18 -46.82 16.37 -31.37
C PRO A 18 -45.41 16.49 -32.00
N ALA A 19 -44.41 16.86 -31.21
CA ALA A 19 -43.00 16.86 -31.59
C ALA A 19 -42.27 15.61 -31.08
N GLY A 20 -41.46 15.01 -31.95
CA GLY A 20 -40.85 13.69 -31.82
C GLY A 20 -39.82 13.54 -30.71
N GLY A 21 -39.79 12.34 -30.12
CA GLY A 21 -38.82 11.94 -29.12
C GLY A 21 -37.44 11.71 -29.74
N THR A 22 -36.42 12.36 -29.17
CA THR A 22 -35.01 12.08 -29.42
C THR A 22 -34.59 10.76 -28.78
N PRO A 23 -33.74 9.94 -29.43
CA PRO A 23 -33.34 8.64 -28.88
C PRO A 23 -32.37 8.82 -27.72
N GLU A 24 -32.73 8.31 -26.54
CA GLU A 24 -31.83 8.21 -25.39
C GLU A 24 -30.60 7.36 -25.74
N LYS A 25 -29.40 7.94 -25.62
CA LYS A 25 -28.15 7.19 -25.76
C LYS A 25 -28.02 6.20 -24.59
N PRO A 26 -27.73 4.91 -24.84
CA PRO A 26 -27.63 3.93 -23.77
C PRO A 26 -26.42 4.24 -22.88
N VAL A 27 -26.70 4.54 -21.61
CA VAL A 27 -25.68 4.71 -20.56
C VAL A 27 -24.97 3.37 -20.38
N ARG A 28 -23.71 3.30 -20.81
CA ARG A 28 -22.89 2.09 -20.63
C ARG A 28 -22.65 1.87 -19.14
N PRO A 29 -22.86 0.64 -18.60
CA PRO A 29 -22.59 0.37 -17.20
C PRO A 29 -21.09 0.56 -16.92
N LYS A 30 -20.75 1.50 -16.03
CA LYS A 30 -19.38 1.65 -15.53
C LYS A 30 -19.00 0.32 -14.86
N LYS A 31 -18.02 -0.40 -15.43
CA LYS A 31 -17.45 -1.60 -14.79
C LYS A 31 -16.98 -1.21 -13.39
N LYS A 32 -17.62 -1.72 -12.34
CA LYS A 32 -17.17 -1.52 -10.96
C LYS A 32 -15.75 -2.08 -10.85
N GLY A 33 -14.78 -1.21 -10.56
CA GLY A 33 -13.43 -1.62 -10.25
C GLY A 33 -13.40 -2.56 -9.03
N ARG A 34 -12.28 -3.28 -8.84
CA ARG A 34 -12.07 -4.10 -7.66
C ARG A 34 -12.10 -3.20 -6.42
N SER A 35 -12.95 -3.52 -5.44
CA SER A 35 -13.09 -2.69 -4.24
C SER A 35 -11.95 -2.97 -3.26
N PHE A 36 -10.94 -2.10 -3.22
CA PHE A 36 -9.79 -2.26 -2.32
C PHE A 36 -10.18 -2.28 -0.84
N ALA A 37 -11.21 -1.54 -0.45
CA ALA A 37 -11.73 -1.53 0.91
C ALA A 37 -12.28 -2.91 1.35
N GLN A 38 -12.79 -3.71 0.40
CA GLN A 38 -13.26 -5.07 0.70
C GLN A 38 -12.11 -6.07 0.78
N ILE A 39 -11.09 -5.94 -0.07
CA ILE A 39 -9.91 -6.81 -0.07
C ILE A 39 -9.14 -6.64 1.26
N HIS A 40 -8.87 -5.39 1.64
CA HIS A 40 -8.12 -5.05 2.85
C HIS A 40 -9.03 -4.74 4.04
N ALA A 41 -10.20 -5.39 4.09
CA ALA A 41 -11.15 -5.19 5.18
C ALA A 41 -10.57 -5.65 6.54
N LYS A 42 -9.72 -6.68 6.52
CA LYS A 42 -9.02 -7.18 7.71
C LYS A 42 -7.64 -6.55 7.81
N PRO A 43 -7.31 -5.80 8.88
CA PRO A 43 -6.00 -5.17 9.03
C PRO A 43 -4.90 -6.15 9.49
N LEU A 44 -5.28 -7.30 10.03
CA LEU A 44 -4.41 -8.35 10.53
C LEU A 44 -4.93 -9.72 10.05
N PRO A 45 -4.05 -10.73 9.89
CA PRO A 45 -4.41 -12.06 9.43
C PRO A 45 -4.99 -12.91 10.57
N VAL A 46 -5.91 -12.34 11.34
CA VAL A 46 -6.62 -12.99 12.45
C VAL A 46 -8.10 -12.65 12.36
N ASP A 47 -8.94 -13.58 12.78
CA ASP A 47 -10.37 -13.40 12.83
C ASP A 47 -10.80 -12.78 14.16
N ILE A 48 -11.44 -11.61 14.07
CA ILE A 48 -11.97 -10.88 15.21
C ILE A 48 -13.47 -11.15 15.29
N HIS A 49 -13.92 -11.61 16.46
CA HIS A 49 -15.32 -11.85 16.75
C HIS A 49 -15.81 -10.79 17.75
N PRO A 50 -16.13 -9.56 17.28
CA PRO A 50 -16.54 -8.48 18.17
C PRO A 50 -17.88 -8.80 18.83
N LEU A 51 -18.03 -8.39 20.09
CA LEU A 51 -19.33 -8.42 20.74
C LEU A 51 -20.29 -7.44 20.04
N PRO A 52 -21.60 -7.74 19.97
CA PRO A 52 -22.59 -6.82 19.43
C PRO A 52 -22.56 -5.47 20.16
N ALA A 53 -22.86 -4.39 19.44
CA ALA A 53 -22.96 -3.07 20.05
C ALA A 53 -24.05 -3.04 21.14
N PHE A 54 -23.70 -2.50 22.30
CA PHE A 54 -24.64 -2.30 23.41
C PHE A 54 -25.45 -1.03 23.17
N HIS A 55 -26.78 -1.17 23.19
CA HIS A 55 -27.70 -0.03 23.09
C HIS A 55 -28.50 0.07 24.39
N PRO A 56 -28.18 1.04 25.27
CA PRO A 56 -28.78 1.12 26.60
C PRO A 56 -30.30 1.32 26.58
N THR A 57 -30.86 1.81 25.46
CA THR A 57 -32.30 2.01 25.26
C THR A 57 -33.05 0.74 24.89
N ASN A 58 -32.37 -0.33 24.44
CA ASN A 58 -32.99 -1.56 23.97
C ASN A 58 -32.57 -2.76 24.85
N PRO A 59 -33.45 -3.31 25.69
CA PRO A 59 -33.13 -4.45 26.55
C PRO A 59 -32.79 -5.73 25.76
N ILE A 60 -33.24 -5.84 24.50
CA ILE A 60 -32.89 -6.97 23.62
C ILE A 60 -31.39 -6.93 23.26
N SER A 61 -30.77 -5.75 23.25
CA SER A 61 -29.32 -5.64 23.01
C SER A 61 -28.53 -6.34 24.12
N LEU A 62 -28.99 -6.26 25.38
CA LEU A 62 -28.38 -6.96 26.51
C LEU A 62 -28.52 -8.48 26.36
N LEU A 63 -29.71 -8.97 25.95
CA LEU A 63 -29.93 -10.39 25.69
C LEU A 63 -29.04 -10.91 24.55
N ARG A 64 -28.87 -10.11 23.49
CA ARG A 64 -27.99 -10.46 22.36
C ARG A 64 -26.53 -10.54 22.81
N ILE A 65 -26.05 -9.60 23.62
CA ILE A 65 -24.70 -9.63 24.19
C ILE A 65 -24.53 -10.84 25.11
N ALA A 66 -25.47 -11.08 26.02
CA ALA A 66 -25.45 -12.22 26.93
C ALA A 66 -25.42 -13.55 26.17
N TYR A 67 -26.25 -13.69 25.12
CA TYR A 67 -26.23 -14.86 24.23
C TYR A 67 -24.86 -15.03 23.57
N THR A 68 -24.30 -13.98 22.93
CA THR A 68 -22.99 -14.08 22.28
C THR A 68 -21.88 -14.40 23.26
N TRP A 69 -21.93 -13.82 24.47
CA TRP A 69 -20.95 -14.07 25.53
C TRP A 69 -21.03 -15.51 26.04
N ILE A 70 -22.23 -16.02 26.33
CA ILE A 70 -22.45 -17.42 26.71
C ILE A 70 -22.00 -18.36 25.58
N SER A 71 -22.34 -18.05 24.33
CA SER A 71 -21.91 -18.87 23.19
C SER A 71 -20.40 -18.90 23.03
N HIS A 72 -19.70 -17.77 23.25
CA HIS A 72 -18.24 -17.71 23.18
C HIS A 72 -17.57 -18.45 24.35
N ILE A 73 -18.24 -18.55 25.51
CA ILE A 73 -17.74 -19.37 26.62
C ILE A 73 -17.90 -20.87 26.34
N LEU A 74 -19.02 -21.28 25.76
CA LEU A 74 -19.32 -22.69 25.47
C LEU A 74 -18.59 -23.21 24.23
N TYR A 75 -18.44 -22.35 23.21
CA TYR A 75 -17.78 -22.63 21.95
C TYR A 75 -16.89 -21.44 21.59
N GLN A 76 -15.64 -21.46 22.07
CA GLN A 76 -14.67 -20.41 21.78
C GLN A 76 -14.34 -20.41 20.28
N PRO A 77 -14.68 -19.34 19.54
CA PRO A 77 -14.31 -19.25 18.13
C PRO A 77 -12.79 -19.08 18.02
N THR A 78 -12.19 -19.76 17.04
CA THR A 78 -10.74 -19.69 16.83
C THR A 78 -10.41 -18.42 16.05
N SER A 79 -9.68 -17.49 16.67
CA SER A 79 -9.19 -16.29 15.97
C SER A 79 -8.06 -16.57 14.98
N HIS A 80 -7.46 -17.76 15.03
CA HIS A 80 -6.33 -18.14 14.19
C HIS A 80 -6.83 -18.80 12.90
N PRO A 81 -6.10 -18.66 11.79
CA PRO A 81 -6.42 -19.37 10.56
C PRO A 81 -6.39 -20.89 10.80
N GLY A 82 -7.24 -21.64 10.09
CA GLY A 82 -7.33 -23.09 10.23
C GLY A 82 -6.03 -23.82 9.88
N GLU A 83 -5.20 -23.23 9.02
CA GLU A 83 -3.84 -23.69 8.71
C GLU A 83 -2.85 -22.54 9.02
N PRO A 84 -1.76 -22.80 9.76
CA PRO A 84 -0.75 -21.78 10.00
C PRO A 84 -0.02 -21.44 8.70
N TYR A 85 0.28 -20.16 8.50
CA TYR A 85 1.10 -19.74 7.38
C TYR A 85 2.52 -20.28 7.54
N ILE A 86 3.12 -20.71 6.44
CA ILE A 86 4.48 -21.27 6.44
C ILE A 86 5.44 -20.29 5.77
N GLY A 87 6.53 -19.97 6.47
CA GLY A 87 7.65 -19.18 5.96
C GLY A 87 8.98 -19.90 6.13
N TYR A 88 9.89 -19.73 5.19
CA TYR A 88 11.23 -20.33 5.21
C TYR A 88 12.28 -19.25 5.48
N PHE A 89 13.09 -19.43 6.51
CA PHE A 89 14.19 -18.49 6.77
C PHE A 89 15.28 -18.61 5.70
N SER A 90 15.72 -17.48 5.14
CA SER A 90 16.83 -17.40 4.21
C SER A 90 17.99 -16.59 4.83
N PRO A 91 19.10 -17.25 5.20
CA PRO A 91 20.28 -16.58 5.75
C PRO A 91 20.92 -15.58 4.78
N GLU A 92 20.85 -15.88 3.47
CA GLU A 92 21.45 -15.09 2.40
C GLU A 92 20.76 -13.72 2.25
N THR A 93 19.42 -13.72 2.25
CA THR A 93 18.63 -12.48 2.11
C THR A 93 18.32 -11.84 3.46
N ARG A 94 18.61 -12.52 4.58
CA ARG A 94 18.25 -12.12 5.96
C ARG A 94 16.76 -11.79 6.07
N SER A 95 15.94 -12.66 5.50
CA SER A 95 14.49 -12.48 5.44
C SER A 95 13.78 -13.83 5.48
N VAL A 96 12.48 -13.80 5.75
CA VAL A 96 11.63 -15.01 5.70
C VAL A 96 10.83 -15.02 4.41
N HIS A 97 10.96 -16.10 3.65
CA HIS A 97 10.32 -16.25 2.35
C HIS A 97 9.03 -17.08 2.49
N VAL A 98 7.90 -16.51 2.05
CA VAL A 98 6.62 -17.22 1.93
C VAL A 98 6.38 -17.52 0.46
N THR A 99 6.35 -18.80 0.11
CA THR A 99 6.27 -19.26 -1.29
C THR A 99 4.85 -19.68 -1.70
N ASP A 100 4.01 -20.10 -0.75
CA ASP A 100 2.64 -20.52 -1.08
C ASP A 100 1.81 -19.30 -1.51
N PRO A 101 1.28 -19.26 -2.74
CA PRO A 101 0.49 -18.12 -3.23
C PRO A 101 -0.75 -17.81 -2.37
N LYS A 102 -1.35 -18.80 -1.69
CA LYS A 102 -2.47 -18.55 -0.77
C LYS A 102 -2.01 -17.76 0.45
N HIS A 103 -0.90 -18.17 1.05
CA HIS A 103 -0.30 -17.48 2.21
C HIS A 103 0.19 -16.09 1.83
N VAL A 104 0.82 -15.96 0.66
CA VAL A 104 1.28 -14.67 0.11
C VAL A 104 0.11 -13.68 -0.02
N ARG A 105 -0.99 -14.10 -0.66
CA ARG A 105 -2.17 -13.24 -0.80
C ARG A 105 -2.78 -12.92 0.55
N ALA A 106 -2.97 -13.92 1.43
CA ALA A 106 -3.54 -13.73 2.75
C ALA A 106 -2.77 -12.69 3.58
N LEU A 107 -1.44 -12.82 3.68
CA LEU A 107 -0.58 -11.90 4.43
C LEU A 107 -0.53 -10.50 3.82
N TRP A 108 -0.55 -10.39 2.49
CA TRP A 108 -0.54 -9.09 1.82
C TRP A 108 -1.89 -8.38 1.95
N GLU A 109 -2.99 -9.08 1.70
CA GLU A 109 -4.35 -8.54 1.78
C GLU A 109 -4.70 -8.18 3.23
N MET A 110 -4.28 -9.00 4.20
CA MET A 110 -4.56 -8.81 5.62
C MET A 110 -3.41 -8.12 6.37
N GLY A 111 -3.09 -6.89 5.97
CA GLY A 111 -2.16 -6.03 6.72
C GLY A 111 -0.86 -5.66 6.02
N PHE A 112 -0.74 -5.90 4.71
CA PHE A 112 0.38 -5.48 3.86
C PHE A 112 1.76 -5.99 4.31
N PHE A 113 1.81 -7.23 4.82
CA PHE A 113 3.04 -7.83 5.29
C PHE A 113 3.97 -8.23 4.13
N GLY A 114 5.27 -7.98 4.28
CA GLY A 114 6.29 -8.47 3.34
C GLY A 114 6.28 -7.78 1.98
N LYS A 115 7.14 -8.17 1.06
CA LYS A 115 7.23 -7.57 -0.27
C LYS A 115 7.44 -8.65 -1.33
N GLY A 116 6.68 -8.58 -2.42
CA GLY A 116 6.92 -9.46 -3.57
C GLY A 116 8.31 -9.23 -4.16
N THR A 117 8.99 -10.30 -4.53
CA THR A 117 10.32 -10.23 -5.16
C THR A 117 10.27 -9.69 -6.57
N LEU A 118 9.21 -10.00 -7.32
CA LEU A 118 9.07 -9.68 -8.73
C LEU A 118 7.98 -8.64 -9.03
N SER A 119 7.23 -8.22 -8.00
CA SER A 119 6.20 -7.19 -8.09
C SER A 119 6.52 -5.95 -7.26
N ARG A 120 6.00 -4.79 -7.70
CA ARG A 120 6.28 -3.50 -7.06
C ARG A 120 5.38 -3.22 -5.86
N SER A 121 4.12 -3.62 -5.96
CA SER A 121 3.06 -3.32 -4.99
C SER A 121 2.41 -4.61 -4.52
N GLU A 122 1.44 -5.12 -5.29
CA GLU A 122 0.75 -6.37 -5.03
C GLU A 122 1.46 -7.55 -5.71
N PRO A 123 1.45 -8.76 -5.10
CA PRO A 123 1.99 -9.97 -5.69
C PRO A 123 1.15 -10.37 -6.93
N SER A 124 1.56 -9.86 -8.08
CA SER A 124 0.81 -9.91 -9.34
C SER A 124 1.65 -10.46 -10.48
N TRP A 125 2.89 -10.89 -10.23
CA TRP A 125 3.82 -11.31 -11.28
C TRP A 125 3.27 -12.48 -12.09
N LEU A 126 2.71 -13.50 -11.44
CA LEU A 126 2.14 -14.65 -12.13
C LEU A 126 0.99 -14.26 -13.06
N GLU A 127 0.09 -13.38 -12.60
CA GLU A 127 -1.02 -12.88 -13.40
C GLU A 127 -0.55 -12.05 -14.59
N ARG A 128 0.51 -11.24 -14.39
CA ARG A 128 1.16 -10.46 -15.45
C ARG A 128 1.81 -11.36 -16.50
N GLU A 129 2.54 -12.38 -16.08
CA GLU A 129 3.23 -13.27 -17.01
C GLU A 129 2.23 -14.11 -17.82
N LYS A 130 1.17 -14.61 -17.17
CA LYS A 130 0.05 -15.26 -17.88
C LYS A 130 -0.61 -14.31 -18.88
N ALA A 131 -0.87 -13.07 -18.49
CA ALA A 131 -1.47 -12.06 -19.37
C ALA A 131 -0.55 -11.70 -20.54
N ARG A 132 0.78 -11.65 -20.32
CA ARG A 132 1.78 -11.41 -21.35
C ARG A 132 1.77 -12.53 -22.39
N ILE A 133 1.88 -13.79 -21.95
CA ILE A 133 1.85 -14.97 -22.83
C ILE A 133 0.52 -15.04 -23.59
N MET A 134 -0.61 -14.81 -22.91
CA MET A 134 -1.93 -14.79 -23.56
C MET A 134 -2.04 -13.69 -24.61
N THR A 135 -1.39 -12.54 -24.41
CA THR A 135 -1.37 -11.45 -25.40
C THR A 135 -0.45 -11.78 -26.57
N GLU A 136 0.70 -12.42 -26.32
CA GLU A 136 1.58 -12.94 -27.36
C GLU A 136 0.89 -14.01 -28.20
N MET A 137 0.11 -14.91 -27.58
CA MET A 137 -0.66 -15.95 -28.29
C MET A 137 -1.84 -15.38 -29.08
N ARG A 138 -2.59 -14.40 -28.54
CA ARG A 138 -3.79 -13.84 -29.17
C ARG A 138 -3.52 -12.75 -30.21
N GLY A 139 -2.31 -12.22 -30.31
CA GLY A 139 -2.06 -10.98 -31.05
C GLY A 139 -2.77 -9.77 -30.42
N HIS A 140 -2.87 -8.65 -31.16
CA HIS A 140 -3.39 -7.35 -30.69
C HIS A 140 -4.85 -7.42 -30.15
N GLY A 141 -5.04 -7.88 -28.91
CA GLY A 141 -6.36 -7.99 -28.26
C GLY A 141 -6.35 -8.48 -26.81
N GLY A 142 -5.19 -8.83 -26.25
CA GLY A 142 -5.07 -9.32 -24.87
C GLY A 142 -5.39 -8.28 -23.79
N ARG A 143 -5.98 -8.75 -22.68
CA ARG A 143 -6.30 -7.94 -21.50
C ARG A 143 -5.00 -7.52 -20.80
N LYS A 144 -4.56 -6.27 -21.01
CA LYS A 144 -3.35 -5.70 -20.39
C LYS A 144 -3.48 -5.64 -18.86
N ALA A 145 -2.40 -5.94 -18.13
CA ALA A 145 -2.36 -5.80 -16.69
C ALA A 145 -2.44 -4.31 -16.27
N ALA A 146 -2.95 -4.03 -15.08
CA ALA A 146 -3.14 -2.65 -14.59
C ALA A 146 -1.81 -1.87 -14.44
N GLU A 147 -0.71 -2.56 -14.08
CA GLU A 147 0.62 -1.96 -14.03
C GLU A 147 1.16 -1.63 -15.44
N ASP A 148 0.87 -2.43 -16.46
CA ASP A 148 1.29 -2.16 -17.85
C ASP A 148 0.58 -0.93 -18.41
N ALA A 149 -0.73 -0.81 -18.15
CA ALA A 149 -1.47 0.41 -18.46
C ALA A 149 -0.89 1.64 -17.73
N THR A 150 -0.42 1.45 -16.49
CA THR A 150 0.21 2.52 -15.71
C THR A 150 1.60 2.88 -16.24
N ASN A 151 2.39 1.91 -16.69
CA ASN A 151 3.69 2.14 -17.31
C ASN A 151 3.54 2.83 -18.67
N ALA A 152 2.60 2.41 -19.52
CA ALA A 152 2.28 3.09 -20.77
C ALA A 152 1.92 4.57 -20.52
N ARG A 153 1.03 4.85 -19.55
CA ARG A 153 0.72 6.22 -19.13
C ARG A 153 1.91 6.99 -18.56
N ARG A 154 2.93 6.32 -18.02
CA ARG A 154 4.17 6.95 -17.53
C ARG A 154 5.12 7.24 -18.66
N GLU A 155 5.18 6.36 -19.67
CA GLU A 155 5.96 6.55 -20.89
C GLU A 155 5.38 7.70 -21.72
N GLU A 156 4.06 7.75 -21.91
CA GLU A 156 3.37 8.89 -22.53
C GLU A 156 3.68 10.20 -21.80
N ARG A 157 3.57 10.22 -20.46
CA ARG A 157 3.94 11.39 -19.66
C ARG A 157 5.42 11.75 -19.77
N ARG A 158 6.32 10.77 -19.91
CA ARG A 158 7.76 10.99 -20.06
C ARG A 158 8.07 11.58 -21.43
N LEU A 159 7.43 11.06 -22.48
CA LEU A 159 7.54 11.56 -23.86
C LEU A 159 7.02 13.00 -23.94
N PHE A 160 5.85 13.27 -23.36
CA PHE A 160 5.29 14.62 -23.28
C PHE A 160 6.22 15.61 -22.54
N LYS A 161 6.80 15.19 -21.41
CA LYS A 161 7.79 16.01 -20.69
C LYS A 161 9.08 16.23 -21.49
N LEU A 162 9.53 15.22 -22.22
CA LEU A 162 10.72 15.30 -23.07
C LEU A 162 10.50 16.23 -24.26
N GLU A 163 9.32 16.16 -24.89
CA GLU A 163 8.92 17.04 -25.99
C GLU A 163 8.82 18.49 -25.53
N ARG A 164 8.19 18.74 -24.38
CA ARG A 164 8.14 20.07 -23.77
C ARG A 164 9.52 20.63 -23.49
N ALA A 165 10.42 19.83 -22.92
CA ALA A 165 11.80 20.22 -22.64
C ALA A 165 12.63 20.47 -23.92
N ARG A 166 12.34 19.73 -25.01
CA ARG A 166 12.98 19.96 -26.31
C ARG A 166 12.55 21.30 -26.90
N ALA A 167 11.25 21.58 -26.92
CA ALA A 167 10.71 22.83 -27.43
C ALA A 167 11.23 24.06 -26.63
N GLU A 168 11.35 23.94 -25.31
CA GLU A 168 11.89 25.01 -24.46
C GLU A 168 13.39 25.27 -24.71
N ARG A 169 14.18 24.20 -24.91
CA ARG A 169 15.60 24.33 -25.30
C ARG A 169 15.76 25.01 -26.65
N GLU A 170 14.95 24.62 -27.63
CA GLU A 170 15.00 25.20 -28.98
C GLU A 170 14.63 26.69 -28.96
N ARG A 171 13.62 27.10 -28.17
CA ARG A 171 13.29 28.52 -27.94
C ARG A 171 14.45 29.29 -27.31
N THR A 172 15.10 28.73 -26.30
CA THR A 172 16.24 29.35 -25.61
C THR A 172 17.46 29.50 -26.53
N GLU A 173 17.74 28.46 -27.32
CA GLU A 173 18.85 28.46 -28.27
C GLU A 173 18.62 29.48 -29.39
N ARG A 174 17.40 29.57 -29.91
CA ARG A 174 17.02 30.57 -30.91
C ARG A 174 17.14 31.99 -30.37
N GLN A 175 16.72 32.23 -29.12
CA GLN A 175 16.91 33.53 -28.46
C GLN A 175 18.40 33.89 -28.32
N ARG A 176 19.26 32.94 -27.92
CA ARG A 176 20.71 33.16 -27.81
C ARG A 176 21.38 33.45 -29.16
N LEU A 177 20.92 32.84 -30.25
CA LEU A 177 21.46 33.08 -31.58
C LEU A 177 21.08 34.47 -32.10
N VAL A 178 19.88 34.96 -31.79
CA VAL A 178 19.47 36.35 -32.05
C VAL A 178 20.32 37.32 -31.23
N GLU A 179 20.54 37.06 -29.94
CA GLU A 179 21.41 37.89 -29.07
C GLU A 179 22.87 37.93 -29.54
N ARG A 180 23.38 36.84 -30.12
CA ARG A 180 24.73 36.76 -30.69
C ARG A 180 24.83 37.45 -32.06
N GLY A 181 23.71 37.88 -32.65
CA GLY A 181 23.66 38.52 -33.97
C GLY A 181 23.85 37.55 -35.13
N GLU A 182 23.74 36.24 -34.90
CA GLU A 182 23.85 35.20 -35.93
C GLU A 182 22.51 34.91 -36.63
N LEU A 183 21.39 35.43 -36.09
CA LEU A 183 20.04 35.36 -36.66
C LEU A 183 19.38 36.75 -36.70
N GLN A 184 18.83 37.14 -37.87
CA GLN A 184 18.05 38.39 -38.01
C GLN A 184 16.62 38.20 -37.50
N PRO A 185 16.01 39.21 -36.84
CA PRO A 185 14.66 39.12 -36.27
C PRO A 185 13.56 38.92 -37.33
N ASP A 186 13.85 39.21 -38.60
CA ASP A 186 12.84 39.31 -39.67
C ASP A 186 12.69 38.03 -40.51
N GLU A 187 13.46 36.97 -40.23
CA GLU A 187 13.13 35.60 -40.66
C GLU A 187 12.10 34.93 -39.73
N SER A 188 11.18 35.73 -39.17
CA SER A 188 10.01 35.30 -38.41
C SER A 188 8.87 34.83 -39.34
N GLY A 189 9.24 34.12 -40.41
CA GLY A 189 8.30 33.52 -41.36
C GLY A 189 8.01 32.07 -40.98
N GLY A 190 6.84 31.85 -40.36
CA GLY A 190 6.11 30.59 -40.45
C GLY A 190 6.78 29.34 -39.87
N VAL A 191 6.93 29.27 -38.56
CA VAL A 191 6.56 28.02 -37.88
C VAL A 191 5.28 28.36 -37.16
N GLU A 192 4.18 27.75 -37.59
CA GLU A 192 2.89 27.84 -36.93
C GLU A 192 3.11 27.79 -35.43
N ASP A 193 2.56 28.78 -34.72
CA ASP A 193 2.33 28.68 -33.31
C ASP A 193 1.43 27.45 -33.08
N ILE A 194 2.04 26.28 -32.90
CA ILE A 194 1.39 25.19 -32.17
C ILE A 194 1.41 25.66 -30.73
N VAL A 195 0.47 26.55 -30.45
CA VAL A 195 0.01 26.83 -29.12
C VAL A 195 -0.62 25.52 -28.66
N VAL A 196 0.14 24.72 -27.92
CA VAL A 196 -0.47 23.73 -27.01
C VAL A 196 -1.11 24.55 -25.89
N GLU A 197 -2.23 25.22 -26.21
CA GLU A 197 -3.10 25.83 -25.21
C GLU A 197 -3.82 24.71 -24.47
N PRO A 198 -4.01 24.90 -23.16
CA PRO A 198 -4.44 23.84 -22.27
C PRO A 198 -5.94 23.63 -22.45
N GLU A 199 -6.38 22.38 -22.61
CA GLU A 199 -7.66 22.02 -22.02
C GLU A 199 -7.48 22.07 -20.50
N SER A 200 -7.74 23.26 -19.96
CA SER A 200 -7.82 23.49 -18.54
C SER A 200 -9.04 22.74 -17.99
N LYS A 201 -8.77 21.73 -17.17
CA LYS A 201 -9.57 21.41 -15.98
C LYS A 201 -8.77 20.56 -15.00
N ALA A 202 -8.71 21.05 -13.76
CA ALA A 202 -8.27 20.43 -12.51
C ALA A 202 -6.90 20.88 -11.94
N GLU A 203 -6.79 22.16 -11.62
CA GLU A 203 -6.30 22.51 -10.27
C GLU A 203 -7.52 22.97 -9.48
N GLY A 204 -7.98 22.10 -8.59
CA GLY A 204 -9.01 22.37 -7.60
C GLY A 204 -8.54 21.74 -6.30
N GLU A 205 -8.35 22.59 -5.31
CA GLU A 205 -8.33 22.23 -3.90
C GLU A 205 -9.56 21.36 -3.59
N ASP A 206 -9.34 20.36 -2.76
CA ASP A 206 -10.36 19.39 -2.35
C ASP A 206 -11.26 20.07 -1.29
N SER A 207 -12.32 20.75 -1.73
CA SER A 207 -13.47 21.05 -0.88
C SER A 207 -14.75 20.55 -1.55
N PHE A 208 -15.31 19.54 -0.91
CA PHE A 208 -16.62 18.93 -1.11
C PHE A 208 -17.75 19.96 -1.04
N VAL A 209 -18.72 19.93 -1.99
CA VAL A 209 -20.20 20.04 -1.80
C VAL A 209 -20.93 19.87 -3.16
N SER A 210 -22.16 19.35 -3.05
CA SER A 210 -23.17 18.80 -3.96
C SER A 210 -23.67 19.61 -5.17
N ASP A 211 -24.19 18.83 -6.14
CA ASP A 211 -25.34 19.03 -7.04
C ASP A 211 -25.53 20.40 -7.75
N GLU A 212 -25.59 20.37 -9.09
CA GLU A 212 -26.79 20.73 -9.89
C GLU A 212 -26.46 20.81 -11.39
N GLN A 213 -27.42 20.37 -12.20
CA GLN A 213 -27.42 20.48 -13.66
C GLN A 213 -27.74 21.93 -14.06
N GLU A 214 -27.04 22.47 -15.06
CA GLU A 214 -27.64 23.50 -15.90
C GLU A 214 -27.21 23.36 -17.37
N VAL A 215 -28.20 23.62 -18.22
CA VAL A 215 -28.29 23.40 -19.67
C VAL A 215 -28.33 24.76 -20.34
N ILE A 216 -27.46 25.05 -21.30
CA ILE A 216 -27.63 26.12 -22.33
C ILE A 216 -26.87 25.64 -23.57
N GLU A 217 -27.54 25.03 -24.56
CA GLU A 217 -28.27 25.62 -25.70
C GLU A 217 -27.37 26.04 -26.88
N SER A 218 -27.66 25.42 -28.02
CA SER A 218 -26.94 25.36 -29.28
C SER A 218 -27.36 26.45 -30.28
N GLN A 219 -26.46 26.87 -31.19
CA GLN A 219 -26.83 27.28 -32.56
C GLN A 219 -25.72 26.95 -33.59
N PRO A 220 -26.05 26.81 -34.91
CA PRO A 220 -25.55 25.71 -35.73
C PRO A 220 -24.76 26.08 -37.00
N LEU A 221 -24.21 25.02 -37.61
CA LEU A 221 -23.94 24.76 -39.04
C LEU A 221 -22.75 25.48 -39.73
N LEU A 222 -21.82 24.67 -40.23
CA LEU A 222 -21.49 24.59 -41.65
C LEU A 222 -20.96 23.18 -41.98
N GLU A 223 -21.55 22.58 -43.02
CA GLU A 223 -21.38 21.21 -43.48
C GLU A 223 -20.00 20.93 -44.10
N ALA A 224 -19.41 19.77 -43.77
CA ALA A 224 -18.39 19.14 -44.59
C ALA A 224 -18.43 17.61 -44.46
N ASN A 225 -18.95 16.98 -45.52
CA ASN A 225 -18.67 15.63 -46.02
C ASN A 225 -18.67 14.44 -45.02
N HIS A 226 -19.82 13.77 -44.96
CA HIS A 226 -19.93 12.38 -44.50
C HIS A 226 -19.11 11.44 -45.39
N VAL A 227 -18.04 10.88 -44.82
CA VAL A 227 -17.52 9.56 -45.22
C VAL A 227 -17.91 8.61 -44.10
N GLU A 228 -18.85 7.71 -44.36
CA GLU A 228 -19.21 6.65 -43.42
C GLU A 228 -18.00 5.69 -43.24
N PRO A 229 -17.50 5.49 -42.01
CA PRO A 229 -16.60 4.37 -41.77
C PRO A 229 -17.44 3.10 -41.76
N LYS A 230 -17.24 2.24 -42.77
CA LYS A 230 -17.70 0.84 -42.75
C LYS A 230 -17.20 0.18 -41.47
N ARG A 231 -18.11 -0.03 -40.53
CA ARG A 231 -17.89 -0.82 -39.32
C ARG A 231 -17.90 -2.28 -39.75
N VAL A 232 -16.72 -2.85 -39.93
CA VAL A 232 -16.57 -4.30 -39.93
C VAL A 232 -16.68 -4.72 -38.47
N ASP A 233 -17.89 -5.09 -38.04
CA ASP A 233 -18.08 -5.81 -36.78
C ASP A 233 -17.53 -7.23 -36.97
N GLU A 234 -16.20 -7.36 -36.98
CA GLU A 234 -15.54 -8.64 -36.71
C GLU A 234 -15.83 -8.98 -35.25
N VAL A 235 -16.84 -9.82 -35.05
CA VAL A 235 -17.00 -10.59 -33.83
C VAL A 235 -15.74 -11.44 -33.72
N LEU A 236 -14.74 -10.95 -32.98
CA LEU A 236 -13.59 -11.76 -32.59
C LEU A 236 -14.16 -12.95 -31.81
N GLU A 237 -14.24 -14.10 -32.46
CA GLU A 237 -14.41 -15.38 -31.80
C GLU A 237 -13.34 -15.46 -30.71
N ILE A 238 -13.77 -15.49 -29.45
CA ILE A 238 -12.85 -15.72 -28.35
C ILE A 238 -12.48 -17.19 -28.47
N GLU A 239 -11.43 -17.48 -29.24
CA GLU A 239 -10.78 -18.78 -29.16
C GLU A 239 -10.34 -18.97 -27.70
N ASP A 240 -10.90 -19.99 -27.06
CA ASP A 240 -10.56 -20.41 -25.70
C ASP A 240 -9.16 -21.05 -25.73
N PHE A 241 -8.15 -20.20 -25.84
CA PHE A 241 -6.76 -20.62 -25.63
C PHE A 241 -6.61 -21.15 -24.19
N PRO A 242 -6.03 -22.34 -24.00
CA PRO A 242 -5.81 -22.91 -22.68
C PRO A 242 -4.91 -21.97 -21.86
N GLU A 243 -5.22 -21.81 -20.57
CA GLU A 243 -4.39 -20.99 -19.69
C GLU A 243 -2.92 -21.46 -19.72
N PRO A 244 -1.95 -20.56 -19.94
CA PRO A 244 -0.56 -20.94 -19.96
C PRO A 244 -0.13 -21.44 -18.58
N GLN A 245 0.51 -22.62 -18.57
CA GLN A 245 1.14 -23.18 -17.38
C GLN A 245 2.46 -22.45 -17.14
N VAL A 246 2.45 -21.52 -16.19
CA VAL A 246 3.62 -20.76 -15.77
C VAL A 246 3.89 -21.09 -14.31
N ASP A 247 5.11 -21.50 -14.01
CA ASP A 247 5.55 -21.72 -12.63
C ASP A 247 5.66 -20.38 -11.90
N ASN A 248 5.08 -20.30 -10.70
CA ASN A 248 5.16 -19.09 -9.90
C ASN A 248 6.56 -18.94 -9.28
N GLN A 249 7.34 -18.00 -9.80
CA GLN A 249 8.66 -17.64 -9.30
C GLN A 249 8.62 -16.54 -8.25
N GLU A 250 7.46 -15.90 -8.05
CA GLU A 250 7.32 -14.84 -7.06
C GLU A 250 7.03 -15.42 -5.68
N HIS A 251 7.82 -14.99 -4.70
CA HIS A 251 7.60 -15.23 -3.28
C HIS A 251 7.53 -13.90 -2.53
N LEU A 252 6.90 -13.94 -1.36
CA LEU A 252 6.81 -12.80 -0.47
C LEU A 252 7.99 -12.82 0.51
N GLN A 253 8.76 -11.74 0.56
CA GLN A 253 9.85 -11.56 1.52
C GLN A 253 9.36 -10.75 2.71
N LEU A 254 9.33 -11.37 3.87
CA LEU A 254 9.06 -10.73 5.15
C LEU A 254 10.38 -10.27 5.77
N THR A 255 10.41 -9.04 6.26
CA THR A 255 11.49 -8.59 7.16
C THR A 255 11.49 -9.41 8.44
N LEU A 256 12.62 -9.42 9.17
CA LEU A 256 12.74 -10.17 10.42
C LEU A 256 11.69 -9.71 11.43
N GLU A 257 11.44 -8.40 11.49
CA GLU A 257 10.47 -7.80 12.42
C GLU A 257 9.03 -8.15 12.04
N GLU A 258 8.69 -8.12 10.75
CA GLU A 258 7.39 -8.58 10.25
C GLU A 258 7.17 -10.06 10.56
N ALA A 259 8.16 -10.91 10.26
CA ALA A 259 8.08 -12.35 10.48
C ALA A 259 7.93 -12.67 11.97
N PHE A 260 8.70 -12.02 12.84
CA PHE A 260 8.60 -12.23 14.29
C PHE A 260 7.27 -11.72 14.85
N PHE A 261 6.71 -10.65 14.31
CA PHE A 261 5.38 -10.19 14.70
C PHE A 261 4.30 -11.19 14.32
N LEU A 262 4.38 -11.78 13.13
CA LEU A 262 3.43 -12.80 12.68
C LEU A 262 3.59 -14.11 13.46
N SER A 263 4.81 -14.52 13.81
CA SER A 263 5.07 -15.77 14.54
C SER A 263 4.82 -15.63 16.05
N TYR A 264 5.45 -14.67 16.70
CA TYR A 264 5.37 -14.48 18.15
C TYR A 264 4.20 -13.58 18.57
N GLY A 265 3.98 -12.47 17.87
CA GLY A 265 2.96 -11.49 18.23
C GLY A 265 1.53 -11.96 17.93
N LEU A 266 1.31 -12.57 16.77
CA LEU A 266 0.00 -13.05 16.34
C LEU A 266 -0.17 -14.57 16.40
N GLY A 267 0.91 -15.35 16.38
CA GLY A 267 0.82 -16.82 16.40
C GLY A 267 0.35 -17.45 15.09
N VAL A 268 0.43 -16.75 13.96
CA VAL A 268 -0.14 -17.20 12.67
C VAL A 268 0.90 -17.74 11.68
N LEU A 269 2.19 -17.46 11.91
CA LEU A 269 3.27 -17.86 11.01
C LEU A 269 4.22 -18.85 11.69
N THR A 270 4.41 -20.00 11.07
CA THR A 270 5.44 -20.98 11.41
C THR A 270 6.68 -20.77 10.54
N ILE A 271 7.85 -20.68 11.18
CA ILE A 271 9.11 -20.44 10.50
C ILE A 271 9.92 -21.74 10.45
N LEU A 272 10.25 -22.14 9.24
CA LEU A 272 11.02 -23.34 8.93
C LEU A 272 12.46 -22.99 8.55
N PRO A 273 13.41 -23.93 8.72
CA PRO A 273 14.77 -23.80 8.22
C PRO A 273 14.83 -23.59 6.70
N PRO A 274 16.00 -23.17 6.17
CA PRO A 274 16.17 -22.94 4.75
C PRO A 274 15.74 -24.16 3.94
N ARG A 275 14.98 -23.91 2.88
CA ARG A 275 14.56 -24.97 1.97
C ARG A 275 15.81 -25.49 1.25
N ALA A 276 16.19 -26.74 1.51
CA ALA A 276 17.25 -27.39 0.74
C ALA A 276 16.81 -27.40 -0.73
N THR A 277 17.56 -26.72 -1.59
CA THR A 277 17.19 -26.50 -3.00
C THR A 277 17.23 -27.76 -3.86
N ASP A 278 17.77 -28.88 -3.36
CA ASP A 278 18.05 -30.09 -4.15
C ASP A 278 17.42 -31.40 -3.63
N SER A 279 16.56 -31.37 -2.60
CA SER A 279 15.89 -32.61 -2.17
C SER A 279 14.52 -32.81 -2.84
N PRO A 280 14.19 -34.04 -3.31
CA PRO A 280 12.85 -34.37 -3.80
C PRO A 280 11.81 -34.09 -2.70
N PRO A 281 10.52 -33.93 -3.05
CA PRO A 281 9.45 -33.70 -2.07
C PRO A 281 9.56 -34.77 -0.97
N MET A 282 10.04 -34.34 0.21
CA MET A 282 10.27 -35.25 1.32
C MET A 282 8.96 -35.96 1.62
N SER A 283 9.05 -37.28 1.81
CA SER A 283 7.94 -38.07 2.35
C SER A 283 7.39 -37.40 3.61
N PRO A 284 6.06 -37.39 3.84
CA PRO A 284 5.39 -36.65 4.92
C PRO A 284 5.73 -37.09 6.36
N LYS A 285 6.78 -37.89 6.58
CA LYS A 285 7.15 -38.48 7.88
C LYS A 285 8.34 -37.84 8.58
N SER A 286 8.96 -36.81 8.01
CA SER A 286 9.95 -36.00 8.74
C SER A 286 9.82 -34.54 8.32
N LEU A 287 8.78 -33.86 8.80
CA LEU A 287 8.76 -32.39 8.78
C LEU A 287 10.04 -31.88 9.46
N PRO A 288 10.72 -30.86 8.90
CA PRO A 288 11.77 -30.14 9.61
C PRO A 288 11.22 -29.66 10.97
N LYS A 289 12.03 -29.72 12.02
CA LYS A 289 11.63 -29.19 13.32
C LYS A 289 11.43 -27.67 13.19
N ASP A 290 10.20 -27.21 13.37
CA ASP A 290 9.85 -25.79 13.42
C ASP A 290 10.72 -25.07 14.45
N TYR A 291 11.14 -23.84 14.14
CA TYR A 291 11.86 -23.03 15.12
C TYR A 291 10.92 -22.61 16.25
N SER A 292 11.36 -22.79 17.50
CA SER A 292 10.67 -22.18 18.64
C SER A 292 10.81 -20.66 18.59
N ASN A 293 9.90 -19.90 19.21
CA ASN A 293 10.00 -18.45 19.27
C ASN A 293 11.32 -17.95 19.88
N ASN A 294 11.92 -18.72 20.81
CA ASN A 294 13.24 -18.41 21.35
C ASN A 294 14.35 -18.62 20.31
N ASP A 295 14.26 -19.69 19.51
CA ASP A 295 15.21 -19.97 18.44
C ASP A 295 15.11 -18.91 17.35
N VAL A 296 13.89 -18.52 16.96
CA VAL A 296 13.63 -17.44 15.99
C VAL A 296 14.21 -16.11 16.49
N LEU A 297 14.00 -15.77 17.77
CA LEU A 297 14.53 -14.54 18.35
C LEU A 297 16.07 -14.53 18.31
N GLN A 298 16.72 -15.61 18.73
CA GLN A 298 18.18 -15.73 18.65
C GLN A 298 18.70 -15.64 17.22
N LEU A 299 18.04 -16.34 16.30
CA LEU A 299 18.36 -16.32 14.88
C LEU A 299 18.25 -14.90 14.31
N PHE A 300 17.19 -14.17 14.65
CA PHE A 300 16.97 -12.83 14.12
C PHE A 300 17.93 -11.80 14.70
N CYS A 301 18.26 -11.88 16.00
CA CYS A 301 19.31 -11.06 16.58
C CYS A 301 20.67 -11.34 15.93
N GLN A 302 21.02 -12.60 15.66
CA GLN A 302 22.28 -12.95 14.99
C GLN A 302 22.38 -12.40 13.56
N HIS A 303 21.26 -12.39 12.83
CA HIS A 303 21.19 -11.96 11.43
C HIS A 303 20.77 -10.49 11.23
N SER A 304 20.59 -9.72 12.33
CA SER A 304 20.20 -8.32 12.29
C SER A 304 21.30 -7.41 11.72
N SER A 305 22.55 -7.70 12.08
CA SER A 305 23.75 -7.02 11.58
C SER A 305 24.48 -7.85 10.52
N PHE A 306 25.25 -7.17 9.65
CA PHE A 306 26.17 -7.83 8.74
C PHE A 306 27.62 -7.44 9.05
N PRO A 307 28.55 -8.41 9.20
CA PRO A 307 28.34 -9.86 9.15
C PRO A 307 27.50 -10.39 10.34
N PRO A 308 26.90 -11.59 10.23
CA PRO A 308 26.13 -12.19 11.32
C PRO A 308 26.98 -12.36 12.58
N SER A 309 26.37 -12.16 13.76
CA SER A 309 27.06 -12.35 15.03
C SER A 309 27.42 -13.82 15.23
N PRO A 310 28.69 -14.17 15.51
CA PRO A 310 29.10 -15.55 15.76
C PRO A 310 28.66 -16.05 17.14
N THR A 311 28.25 -15.15 18.04
CA THR A 311 27.83 -15.50 19.40
C THR A 311 26.31 -15.32 19.57
N PRO A 312 25.62 -16.25 20.25
CA PRO A 312 24.18 -16.19 20.49
C PRO A 312 23.80 -15.23 21.64
N SER A 313 24.71 -14.36 22.08
CA SER A 313 24.43 -13.43 23.18
C SER A 313 23.63 -12.25 22.65
N ILE A 314 22.40 -12.12 23.13
CA ILE A 314 21.51 -11.00 22.79
C ILE A 314 21.84 -9.82 23.72
N ALA A 315 22.34 -8.74 23.13
CA ALA A 315 22.57 -7.50 23.87
C ALA A 315 21.25 -6.71 24.02
N PRO A 316 21.08 -5.91 25.09
CA PRO A 316 19.89 -5.05 25.25
C PRO A 316 19.71 -3.99 24.16
N ASP A 317 20.79 -3.53 23.54
CA ASP A 317 20.75 -2.57 22.42
C ASP A 317 20.96 -3.25 21.07
N ASP A 318 20.60 -4.54 20.94
CA ASP A 318 20.60 -5.23 19.66
C ASP A 318 19.68 -4.54 18.65
N GLN A 319 20.16 -4.38 17.41
CA GLN A 319 19.43 -3.69 16.35
C GLN A 319 18.05 -4.30 16.09
N PHE A 320 17.95 -5.64 16.11
CA PHE A 320 16.68 -6.32 15.89
C PHE A 320 15.68 -6.01 17.00
N LEU A 321 16.11 -6.01 18.27
CA LEU A 321 15.23 -5.73 19.39
C LEU A 321 14.70 -4.29 19.33
N LEU A 322 15.58 -3.31 19.09
CA LEU A 322 15.18 -1.91 18.97
C LEU A 322 14.18 -1.72 17.83
N ASN A 323 14.47 -2.30 16.66
CA ASN A 323 13.58 -2.28 15.51
C ASN A 323 12.22 -2.94 15.80
N TYR A 324 12.24 -4.16 16.35
CA TYR A 324 11.04 -4.96 16.60
C TYR A 324 10.13 -4.30 17.64
N VAL A 325 10.70 -3.74 18.71
CA VAL A 325 9.93 -3.07 19.76
C VAL A 325 9.15 -1.87 19.21
N VAL A 326 9.76 -1.10 18.30
CA VAL A 326 9.12 0.03 17.61
C VAL A 326 8.10 -0.47 16.58
N TYR A 327 8.46 -1.49 15.80
CA TYR A 327 7.57 -2.12 14.83
C TYR A 327 6.29 -2.64 15.51
N HIS A 328 6.43 -3.42 16.59
CA HIS A 328 5.32 -3.96 17.37
C HIS A 328 4.45 -2.84 17.93
N HIS A 329 5.05 -1.76 18.46
CA HIS A 329 4.30 -0.61 18.97
C HIS A 329 3.40 0.00 17.90
N PHE A 330 3.93 0.36 16.74
CA PHE A 330 3.13 0.98 15.68
C PHE A 330 2.10 0.03 15.08
N ARG A 331 2.44 -1.26 14.91
CA ARG A 331 1.46 -2.28 14.49
C ARG A 331 0.32 -2.44 15.49
N SER A 332 0.61 -2.38 16.79
CA SER A 332 -0.42 -2.48 17.85
C SER A 332 -1.36 -1.27 17.88
N LEU A 333 -0.89 -0.11 17.40
CA LEU A 333 -1.71 1.09 17.20
C LEU A 333 -2.50 1.07 15.88
N GLY A 334 -2.37 0.03 15.07
CA GLY A 334 -3.09 -0.12 13.80
C GLY A 334 -2.39 0.48 12.58
N TRP A 335 -1.17 1.01 12.73
CA TRP A 335 -0.40 1.51 11.57
C TRP A 335 0.13 0.36 10.72
N VAL A 336 0.15 0.57 9.41
CA VAL A 336 0.89 -0.28 8.48
C VAL A 336 2.33 0.22 8.41
N VAL A 337 3.24 -0.53 9.02
CA VAL A 337 4.68 -0.20 9.12
C VAL A 337 5.43 -0.83 7.95
N ARG A 338 6.30 -0.07 7.28
CA ARG A 338 7.16 -0.56 6.20
C ARG A 338 8.59 -0.05 6.35
N PRO A 339 9.61 -0.77 5.82
CA PRO A 339 10.98 -0.29 5.81
C PRO A 339 11.13 1.06 5.11
N GLY A 340 11.81 2.00 5.76
CA GLY A 340 11.97 3.37 5.30
C GLY A 340 13.23 3.64 4.47
N MET A 341 14.02 2.61 4.13
CA MET A 341 15.35 2.76 3.50
C MET A 341 15.36 3.66 2.25
N LYS A 342 14.28 3.64 1.45
CA LYS A 342 14.13 4.51 0.25
C LYS A 342 14.04 6.01 0.58
N PHE A 343 13.69 6.33 1.82
CA PHE A 343 13.49 7.67 2.34
C PHE A 343 14.55 8.04 3.39
N GLY A 344 15.60 7.22 3.57
CA GLY A 344 16.64 7.49 4.56
C GLY A 344 16.15 7.44 6.01
N CYS A 345 15.12 6.64 6.29
CA CYS A 345 14.61 6.41 7.63
C CYS A 345 14.44 4.92 7.94
N ASP A 346 14.20 4.59 9.21
CA ASP A 346 14.07 3.18 9.64
C ASP A 346 12.71 2.62 9.20
N TYR A 347 11.64 3.35 9.51
CA TYR A 347 10.28 2.98 9.11
C TYR A 347 9.52 4.14 8.46
N ILE A 348 8.51 3.77 7.67
CA ILE A 348 7.44 4.66 7.21
C ILE A 348 6.10 4.10 7.66
N LEU A 349 5.18 5.00 8.03
CA LEU A 349 3.87 4.63 8.56
C LEU A 349 2.77 5.04 7.59
N TYR A 350 1.90 4.07 7.28
CA TYR A 350 0.66 4.29 6.54
C TYR A 350 -0.52 4.07 7.48
N ASN A 351 -1.52 4.96 7.43
CA ASN A 351 -2.72 4.84 8.24
C ASN A 351 -3.55 3.60 7.83
N ARG A 352 -3.86 3.46 6.53
CA ARG A 352 -4.61 2.30 5.99
C ARG A 352 -3.80 1.36 5.10
N GLY A 353 -2.69 1.85 4.55
CA GLY A 353 -1.78 1.06 3.72
C GLY A 353 -1.46 1.71 2.36
N PRO A 354 -0.47 1.16 1.63
CA PRO A 354 0.08 1.79 0.43
C PRO A 354 -0.87 1.93 -0.75
N VAL A 355 -1.95 1.14 -0.79
CA VAL A 355 -2.96 1.16 -1.85
C VAL A 355 -3.97 2.31 -1.66
N PHE A 356 -4.16 2.77 -0.41
CA PHE A 356 -5.14 3.79 -0.07
C PHE A 356 -4.57 5.20 -0.03
N SER A 357 -3.38 5.36 0.56
CA SER A 357 -2.76 6.67 0.76
C SER A 357 -1.24 6.55 0.77
N HIS A 358 -0.57 7.70 0.63
CA HIS A 358 0.86 7.79 0.88
C HIS A 358 1.17 7.61 2.37
N ALA A 359 2.43 7.27 2.67
CA ALA A 359 2.92 7.25 4.05
C ALA A 359 3.03 8.69 4.57
N GLU A 360 2.56 8.90 5.79
CA GLU A 360 2.48 10.22 6.43
C GLU A 360 3.72 10.50 7.27
N PHE A 361 4.15 9.50 8.05
CA PHE A 361 5.26 9.63 8.99
C PHE A 361 6.48 8.84 8.54
N ALA A 362 7.65 9.44 8.74
CA ALA A 362 8.97 8.80 8.62
C ALA A 362 9.58 8.68 10.01
N VAL A 363 9.86 7.46 10.46
CA VAL A 363 10.33 7.19 11.83
C VAL A 363 11.83 6.95 11.82
N MET A 364 12.53 7.65 12.72
CA MET A 364 13.92 7.35 13.09
C MET A 364 13.96 6.79 14.50
N ILE A 365 14.58 5.63 14.66
CA ILE A 365 14.77 4.98 15.96
C ILE A 365 16.03 5.58 16.60
N VAL A 366 15.90 5.98 17.87
CA VAL A 366 16.98 6.57 18.67
C VAL A 366 17.03 5.79 19.99
N PRO A 367 18.08 4.96 20.22
CA PRO A 367 18.24 4.35 21.53
C PRO A 367 18.55 5.43 22.59
N ALA A 368 17.86 5.36 23.72
CA ALA A 368 18.01 6.25 24.86
C ALA A 368 18.60 5.47 26.04
N TYR A 369 19.75 5.92 26.53
CA TYR A 369 20.54 5.23 27.55
C TYR A 369 20.36 5.85 28.95
N SER A 370 19.10 6.02 29.38
CA SER A 370 18.75 6.73 30.62
C SER A 370 19.14 5.99 31.91
N HIS A 371 19.24 4.67 31.88
CA HIS A 371 19.51 3.86 33.08
C HIS A 371 20.92 4.11 33.66
N ARG A 372 21.05 4.12 35.01
CA ARG A 372 22.32 4.41 35.71
C ARG A 372 23.49 3.54 35.25
N TYR A 373 23.20 2.29 34.90
CA TYR A 373 24.17 1.34 34.34
C TYR A 373 24.92 1.92 33.14
N TRP A 374 24.20 2.53 32.19
CA TRP A 374 24.79 3.05 30.96
C TRP A 374 25.72 4.24 31.19
N ASN A 375 25.57 4.94 32.32
CA ASN A 375 26.45 6.04 32.69
C ASN A 375 27.75 5.57 33.36
N SER A 376 27.82 4.31 33.79
CA SER A 376 29.05 3.72 34.35
C SER A 376 30.14 3.55 33.28
N PRO A 377 31.44 3.51 33.65
CA PRO A 377 32.53 3.31 32.69
C PRO A 377 32.37 2.02 31.86
N GLY A 378 31.92 0.93 32.50
CA GLY A 378 31.64 -0.34 31.81
C GLY A 378 30.45 -0.25 30.86
N GLY A 379 29.36 0.40 31.28
CA GLY A 379 28.17 0.58 30.46
C GLY A 379 28.43 1.47 29.24
N ARG A 380 29.20 2.55 29.37
CA ARG A 380 29.58 3.42 28.24
C ARG A 380 30.37 2.67 27.17
N GLY A 381 31.27 1.77 27.57
CA GLY A 381 32.04 0.94 26.65
C GLY A 381 31.24 -0.16 25.96
N GLN A 382 30.06 -0.52 26.50
CA GLN A 382 29.18 -1.55 25.94
C GLN A 382 28.10 -1.00 25.01
N ARG A 383 27.92 0.32 24.94
CA ARG A 383 26.96 0.95 24.02
C ARG A 383 27.38 0.64 22.58
N ARG A 384 26.51 -0.02 21.83
CA ARG A 384 26.74 -0.36 20.42
C ARG A 384 26.40 0.79 19.49
N VAL A 385 25.43 1.62 19.89
CA VAL A 385 24.98 2.77 19.12
C VAL A 385 25.57 4.04 19.70
N ALA A 386 26.23 4.82 18.85
CA ALA A 386 26.71 6.14 19.23
C ALA A 386 25.51 7.04 19.57
N GLU A 387 25.49 7.58 20.78
CA GLU A 387 24.44 8.51 21.26
C GLU A 387 24.46 9.85 20.48
N GLN A 388 25.59 10.17 19.84
CA GLN A 388 25.82 11.46 19.19
C GLN A 388 25.22 11.49 17.79
N LYS A 389 23.93 11.82 17.75
CA LYS A 389 23.26 12.32 16.56
C LYS A 389 23.40 13.84 16.54
N ASP A 390 24.42 14.33 15.84
CA ASP A 390 24.71 15.77 15.77
C ASP A 390 23.64 16.55 14.99
N TRP A 391 23.62 17.86 15.14
CA TRP A 391 22.73 18.76 14.38
C TRP A 391 22.82 18.56 12.86
N TRP A 392 24.01 18.22 12.35
CA TRP A 392 24.21 17.90 10.93
C TRP A 392 23.42 16.67 10.50
N TRP A 393 23.44 15.61 11.30
CA TRP A 393 22.64 14.41 11.05
C TRP A 393 21.15 14.76 11.04
N LEU A 394 20.69 15.53 12.04
CA LEU A 394 19.28 15.91 12.13
C LEU A 394 18.84 16.77 10.93
N HIS A 395 19.66 17.75 10.52
CA HIS A 395 19.40 18.55 9.33
C HIS A 395 19.35 17.70 8.05
N CYS A 396 20.25 16.73 7.89
CA CYS A 396 20.26 15.83 6.74
C CYS A 396 18.98 15.01 6.67
N VAL A 397 18.58 14.37 7.77
CA VAL A 397 17.35 13.57 7.82
C VAL A 397 16.12 14.45 7.58
N ASN A 398 16.03 15.60 8.23
CA ASN A 398 14.91 16.53 8.07
C ASN A 398 14.80 17.06 6.63
N ARG A 399 15.94 17.32 5.96
CA ARG A 399 15.96 17.75 4.54
C ARG A 399 15.39 16.67 3.63
N VAL A 400 15.78 15.41 3.81
CA VAL A 400 15.24 14.29 3.02
C VAL A 400 13.74 14.18 3.22
N GLN A 401 13.25 14.20 4.48
CA GLN A 401 11.83 14.07 4.76
C GLN A 401 11.00 15.24 4.21
N SER A 402 11.52 16.46 4.31
CA SER A 402 10.86 17.66 3.76
C SER A 402 10.71 17.57 2.24
N GLN A 403 11.71 17.04 1.52
CA GLN A 403 11.63 16.86 0.07
C GLN A 403 10.56 15.84 -0.35
N VAL A 404 10.38 14.78 0.43
CA VAL A 404 9.38 13.73 0.15
C VAL A 404 8.06 13.96 0.89
N LYS A 405 7.87 15.15 1.47
CA LYS A 405 6.69 15.62 2.20
C LYS A 405 6.21 14.62 3.27
N LYS A 406 7.13 14.16 4.11
CA LYS A 406 6.83 13.29 5.26
C LYS A 406 7.14 14.00 6.57
N THR A 407 6.34 13.73 7.58
CA THR A 407 6.59 14.22 8.93
C THR A 407 7.62 13.32 9.60
N LEU A 408 8.77 13.89 9.96
CA LEU A 408 9.83 13.19 10.68
C LEU A 408 9.42 12.94 12.13
N VAL A 409 9.50 11.70 12.58
CA VAL A 409 9.22 11.27 13.96
C VAL A 409 10.49 10.66 14.53
N LEU A 410 11.03 11.26 15.59
CA LEU A 410 12.11 10.67 16.37
C LEU A 410 11.50 9.79 17.47
N CYS A 411 11.69 8.48 17.36
CA CYS A 411 11.19 7.50 18.32
C CYS A 411 12.33 7.11 19.27
N TYR A 412 12.24 7.55 20.53
CA TYR A 412 13.22 7.22 21.55
C TYR A 412 12.87 5.90 22.23
N VAL A 413 13.81 4.96 22.24
CA VAL A 413 13.66 3.64 22.86
C VAL A 413 14.59 3.56 24.06
N GLU A 414 14.03 3.54 25.27
CA GLU A 414 14.81 3.35 26.49
C GLU A 414 15.38 1.93 26.50
N VAL A 415 16.71 1.85 26.48
CA VAL A 415 17.44 0.58 26.52
C VAL A 415 17.54 0.11 27.99
N PRO A 416 16.97 -1.05 28.35
CA PRO A 416 17.07 -1.60 29.69
C PRO A 416 18.51 -2.00 30.02
N SER A 417 18.83 -2.17 31.29
CA SER A 417 20.15 -2.65 31.69
C SER A 417 20.33 -4.14 31.30
N PRO A 418 21.56 -4.61 31.07
CA PRO A 418 21.83 -6.03 30.79
C PRO A 418 21.34 -7.00 31.86
N PHE A 419 21.14 -6.53 33.09
CA PHE A 419 20.64 -7.35 34.20
C PHE A 419 19.12 -7.57 34.15
N GLU A 420 18.38 -6.71 33.43
CA GLU A 420 16.92 -6.81 33.28
C GLU A 420 16.53 -7.66 32.06
N VAL A 421 17.43 -7.80 31.09
CA VAL A 421 17.22 -8.63 29.91
C VAL A 421 17.55 -10.08 30.24
N ASN A 422 16.53 -10.86 30.58
CA ASN A 422 16.66 -12.29 30.79
C ASN A 422 15.64 -13.08 29.95
N LEU A 423 16.14 -13.75 28.92
CA LEU A 423 15.33 -14.58 28.01
C LEU A 423 14.75 -15.82 28.70
N GLU A 424 15.34 -16.30 29.79
CA GLU A 424 14.82 -17.42 30.57
C GLU A 424 13.51 -17.06 31.27
N GLN A 425 13.30 -15.78 31.58
CA GLN A 425 12.04 -15.28 32.16
C GLN A 425 10.92 -15.14 31.12
N GLY A 426 11.26 -15.29 29.84
CA GLY A 426 10.33 -15.25 28.71
C GLY A 426 10.47 -13.98 27.87
N ILE A 427 10.21 -14.13 26.57
CA ILE A 427 10.34 -13.06 25.55
C ILE A 427 9.46 -11.85 25.90
N GLY A 428 8.23 -12.08 26.35
CA GLY A 428 7.29 -11.00 26.64
C GLY A 428 7.74 -10.11 27.80
N GLN A 429 8.32 -10.71 28.84
CA GLN A 429 8.89 -9.96 29.97
C GLN A 429 10.11 -9.16 29.52
N THR A 430 10.99 -9.77 28.73
CA THR A 430 12.16 -9.10 28.15
C THR A 430 11.75 -7.89 27.31
N LEU A 431 10.77 -8.02 26.42
CA LEU A 431 10.30 -6.93 25.56
C LEU A 431 9.55 -5.83 26.34
N ALA A 432 8.92 -6.19 27.47
CA ALA A 432 8.23 -5.24 28.34
C ALA A 432 9.19 -4.29 29.07
N CYS A 433 10.44 -4.69 29.29
CA CYS A 433 11.48 -3.83 29.88
C CYS A 433 11.82 -2.61 29.02
N TYR A 434 11.56 -2.67 27.70
CA TYR A 434 11.80 -1.54 26.80
C TYR A 434 10.67 -0.53 26.91
N ARG A 435 11.00 0.69 27.35
CA ARG A 435 10.08 1.84 27.31
C ARG A 435 10.28 2.64 26.04
N LYS A 436 9.19 3.19 25.52
CA LYS A 436 9.17 4.00 24.31
C LYS A 436 8.75 5.40 24.74
N GLN A 437 9.59 6.38 24.48
CA GLN A 437 9.24 7.78 24.67
C GLN A 437 8.97 8.37 23.31
N PHE A 438 7.73 8.81 23.11
CA PHE A 438 7.39 9.72 22.03
C PHE A 438 7.49 11.13 22.60
N PRO A 439 8.10 12.10 21.90
CA PRO A 439 7.84 13.47 22.24
C PRO A 439 6.32 13.63 22.22
N ASN A 440 5.73 14.01 23.36
CA ASN A 440 4.30 14.30 23.43
C ASN A 440 4.01 15.29 22.31
N PHE A 441 3.22 14.87 21.33
CA PHE A 441 2.63 15.78 20.35
C PHE A 441 1.62 16.64 21.13
N TYR A 442 2.12 17.67 21.84
CA TYR A 442 1.30 18.79 22.22
C TYR A 442 1.03 19.56 20.94
N GLY A 443 -0.17 19.35 20.41
CA GLY A 443 -0.76 20.20 19.37
C GLY A 443 -1.16 21.56 19.93
#